data_AF-A0A645BFA6-F1
#
_entry.id   AF-A0A645BFA6-F1
#
_cell.length_a   1.000
_cell.length_b   1.000
_cell.length_c   1.000
_cell.angle_alpha   90.00
_cell.angle_beta   90.00
_cell.angle_gamma   90.00
#
_symmetry.space_group_name_H-M   'P 1'
#
loop_
_entity.id
_entity.type
_entity.pdbx_description
1 polymer ?
#
loop_
_entity_poly.entity_id
_entity_poly.type
_entity_poly.pdbx_seq_one_letter_code
_entity_poly.pdbx_strand_id
1 'polypeptide(L)'
;MLFELTKPGTLENVIIKTQHNCVSSRTAYSGKFIPIVHEYLLLLKKEAPLVFSMLVTDRRDGDMRDMPGATWRDIVADAMESFQGAVELEQLYGKLENYKRTREQQFWKDKVRQTLQYHPDIFYSLGRGVWGLKKRAA
;
A
#
# COMPACT_ATOMS: atom_id res chain seq x y z
N MET A 1 3.35 -3.11 -22.09
CA MET A 1 2.99 -1.67 -21.98
C MET A 1 1.64 -1.36 -22.63
N LEU A 2 1.39 -1.61 -23.93
CA LEU A 2 0.06 -1.34 -24.52
C LEU A 2 -1.03 -2.31 -24.03
N PHE A 3 -0.72 -3.60 -23.92
CA PHE A 3 -1.69 -4.63 -23.49
C PHE A 3 -1.98 -4.63 -21.99
N GLU A 4 -1.12 -3.98 -21.22
CA GLU A 4 -1.26 -3.77 -19.77
C GLU A 4 -2.21 -2.61 -19.44
N LEU A 5 -2.61 -1.82 -20.44
CA LEU A 5 -3.58 -0.76 -20.24
C LEU A 5 -4.94 -1.34 -19.87
N THR A 6 -5.61 -0.63 -18.96
CA THR A 6 -7.00 -0.85 -18.62
C THR A 6 -7.86 -0.67 -19.87
N LYS A 7 -8.64 -1.70 -20.21
CA LYS A 7 -9.45 -1.78 -21.44
C LYS A 7 -10.85 -2.29 -21.11
N PRO A 8 -11.90 -1.84 -21.82
CA PRO A 8 -13.30 -2.17 -21.52
C PRO A 8 -13.70 -3.56 -22.05
N GLY A 9 -12.90 -4.58 -21.76
CA GLY A 9 -13.11 -5.95 -22.22
C GLY A 9 -11.83 -6.78 -22.27
N THR A 10 -11.98 -8.05 -22.61
CA THR A 10 -10.87 -8.98 -22.82
C THR A 10 -10.30 -8.76 -24.21
N LEU A 11 -8.96 -8.77 -24.34
CA LEU A 11 -8.31 -8.65 -25.63
C LEU A 11 -8.41 -9.98 -26.38
N GLU A 12 -9.14 -9.98 -27.50
CA GLU A 12 -9.27 -11.16 -28.37
C GLU A 12 -8.17 -11.19 -29.41
N ASN A 13 -7.89 -10.04 -30.03
CA ASN A 13 -6.90 -9.96 -31.09
C ASN A 13 -6.34 -8.54 -31.24
N VAL A 14 -5.18 -8.46 -31.90
CA VAL A 14 -4.47 -7.22 -32.18
C VAL A 14 -4.21 -7.16 -33.69
N ILE A 15 -4.77 -6.16 -34.34
CA ILE A 15 -4.49 -5.88 -35.75
C ILE A 15 -3.49 -4.74 -35.82
N ILE A 16 -2.39 -4.96 -36.53
CA ILE A 16 -1.35 -3.96 -36.74
C ILE A 16 -1.47 -3.48 -38.18
N LYS A 17 -1.82 -2.20 -38.36
CA LYS A 17 -1.86 -1.56 -39.66
C LYS A 17 -0.55 -0.81 -39.88
N THR A 18 0.26 -1.29 -40.80
CA THR A 18 1.48 -0.60 -41.23
C THR A 18 1.13 0.47 -42.26
N GLN A 19 1.77 1.63 -42.15
CA GLN A 19 1.57 2.73 -43.09
C GLN A 19 2.61 2.65 -44.22
N HIS A 20 2.16 2.65 -45.48
CA HIS A 20 3.01 2.62 -46.66
C HIS A 20 2.62 3.75 -47.62
N ASN A 21 3.63 4.35 -48.27
CA ASN A 21 3.46 5.38 -49.31
C ASN A 21 2.59 6.58 -48.88
N CYS A 22 2.74 7.03 -47.64
CA CYS A 22 1.98 8.17 -47.13
C CYS A 22 2.48 9.50 -47.70
N VAL A 23 1.54 10.44 -47.93
CA VAL A 23 1.88 11.80 -48.37
C VAL A 23 2.76 12.51 -47.35
N SER A 24 2.48 12.31 -46.06
CA SER A 24 3.28 12.84 -44.94
C SER A 24 4.73 12.35 -44.94
N SER A 25 5.02 11.19 -45.53
CA SER A 25 6.40 10.69 -45.67
C SER A 25 7.26 11.57 -46.59
N ARG A 26 6.64 12.43 -47.40
CA ARG A 26 7.34 13.37 -48.29
C ARG A 26 7.60 14.73 -47.65
N THR A 27 7.08 14.97 -46.44
CA THR A 27 7.19 16.26 -45.75
C THR A 27 8.30 16.22 -44.72
N ALA A 28 9.23 17.19 -44.80
CA ALA A 28 10.24 17.41 -43.76
C ALA A 28 9.67 18.34 -42.69
N TYR A 29 9.38 17.80 -41.51
CA TYR A 29 8.90 18.57 -40.35
C TYR A 29 10.08 19.14 -39.57
N SER A 30 9.94 20.36 -39.03
CA SER A 30 10.97 20.98 -38.21
C SER A 30 11.07 20.31 -36.82
N GLY A 31 12.27 20.26 -36.26
CA GLY A 31 12.53 19.69 -34.92
C GLY A 31 12.66 18.15 -34.89
N LYS A 32 12.58 17.56 -33.68
CA LYS A 32 12.68 16.11 -33.45
C LYS A 32 11.31 15.45 -33.55
N PHE A 33 10.77 15.35 -34.76
CA PHE A 33 9.49 14.70 -35.02
C PHE A 33 9.62 13.17 -35.04
N ILE A 34 8.71 12.47 -34.34
CA ILE A 34 8.63 11.01 -34.33
C ILE A 34 7.38 10.60 -35.14
N PRO A 35 7.54 10.06 -36.36
CA PRO A 35 6.39 9.69 -37.18
C PRO A 35 5.69 8.44 -36.62
N ILE A 36 4.35 8.46 -36.64
CA ILE A 36 3.54 7.26 -36.40
C ILE A 36 3.56 6.44 -37.70
N VAL A 37 4.24 5.29 -37.68
CA VAL A 37 4.39 4.41 -38.86
C VAL A 37 3.47 3.20 -38.84
N HIS A 38 2.80 2.96 -37.71
CA HIS A 38 1.88 1.85 -37.51
C HIS A 38 0.77 2.22 -36.52
N GLU A 39 -0.42 1.69 -36.76
CA GLU A 39 -1.59 1.83 -35.89
C GLU A 39 -1.97 0.47 -35.32
N TYR A 40 -2.35 0.43 -34.03
CA TYR A 40 -2.88 -0.77 -33.38
C TYR A 40 -4.40 -0.65 -33.27
N LEU A 41 -5.13 -1.64 -33.80
CA LEU A 41 -6.54 -1.83 -33.54
C LEU A 41 -6.71 -3.02 -32.60
N LEU A 42 -7.21 -2.76 -31.40
CA LEU A 42 -7.47 -3.79 -30.40
C LEU A 42 -8.91 -4.29 -30.57
N LEU A 43 -9.06 -5.58 -30.89
CA LEU A 43 -10.37 -6.24 -30.89
C LEU A 43 -10.65 -6.75 -29.48
N LEU A 44 -11.69 -6.18 -28.86
CA LEU A 44 -12.05 -6.45 -27.47
C LEU A 44 -13.41 -7.15 -27.42
N LYS A 45 -13.49 -8.23 -26.64
CA LYS A 45 -14.77 -8.84 -26.27
C LYS A 45 -15.27 -8.27 -24.96
N LYS A 46 -16.49 -7.74 -24.98
CA LYS A 46 -17.14 -7.15 -23.81
C LYS A 46 -17.91 -8.24 -23.04
N GLU A 47 -17.24 -8.92 -22.12
CA GLU A 47 -17.86 -10.00 -21.32
C GLU A 47 -18.96 -9.47 -20.38
N ALA A 48 -18.74 -8.31 -19.77
CA ALA A 48 -19.66 -7.67 -18.84
C ALA A 48 -19.92 -6.22 -19.27
N PRO A 49 -21.02 -5.91 -19.96
CA PRO A 49 -21.22 -4.60 -20.60
C PRO A 49 -21.19 -3.38 -19.66
N LEU A 50 -21.43 -3.60 -18.37
CA LEU A 50 -21.51 -2.56 -17.35
C LEU A 50 -20.36 -2.62 -16.34
N VAL A 51 -19.41 -3.54 -16.51
CA VAL A 51 -18.27 -3.71 -15.59
C VAL A 51 -16.98 -3.39 -16.34
N PHE A 52 -16.23 -2.43 -15.83
CA PHE A 52 -14.89 -2.11 -16.29
C PHE A 52 -13.93 -2.33 -15.13
N SER A 53 -12.96 -3.22 -15.32
CA SER A 53 -11.87 -3.37 -14.36
C SER A 53 -10.99 -2.13 -14.44
N MET A 54 -10.56 -1.56 -13.31
CA MET A 54 -9.60 -0.46 -13.28
C MET A 54 -8.43 -0.81 -12.37
N LEU A 55 -7.22 -0.50 -12.84
CA LEU A 55 -6.03 -0.51 -12.01
C LEU A 55 -5.65 0.95 -11.71
N VAL A 56 -5.89 1.37 -10.47
CA VAL A 56 -5.60 2.73 -10.00
C VAL A 56 -4.37 2.68 -9.13
N THR A 57 -3.35 3.45 -9.50
CA THR A 57 -2.21 3.71 -8.62
C THR A 57 -2.48 5.00 -7.87
N ASP A 58 -2.62 4.91 -6.56
CA ASP A 58 -2.87 6.05 -5.68
C ASP A 58 -1.66 6.26 -4.77
N ARG A 59 -1.10 7.47 -4.79
CA ARG A 59 0.04 7.82 -3.94
C ARG A 59 -0.51 8.34 -2.62
N ARG A 60 -0.33 7.56 -1.56
CA ARG A 60 -0.72 7.91 -0.20
C ARG A 60 0.51 8.24 0.61
N ASP A 61 0.58 9.47 1.10
CA ASP A 61 1.53 9.85 2.14
C ASP A 61 0.82 9.73 3.49
N GLY A 62 1.38 8.97 4.42
CA GLY A 62 0.77 8.72 5.72
C GLY A 62 1.64 7.88 6.63
N ASP A 63 1.33 7.93 7.92
CA ASP A 63 1.98 7.10 8.92
C ASP A 63 1.54 5.64 8.76
N MET A 64 2.50 4.70 8.73
CA MET A 64 2.21 3.27 8.62
C MET A 64 1.32 2.78 9.77
N ARG A 65 1.38 3.43 10.94
CA ARG A 65 0.57 3.09 12.13
C ARG A 65 -0.92 3.38 11.94
N ASP A 66 -1.25 4.35 11.09
CA ASP A 66 -2.63 4.74 10.79
C ASP A 66 -3.20 4.01 9.58
N MET A 67 -2.41 3.14 8.94
CA MET A 67 -2.87 2.29 7.85
C MET A 67 -3.73 1.13 8.40
N PRO A 68 -4.78 0.71 7.67
CA PRO A 68 -5.70 -0.35 8.11
C PRO A 68 -5.03 -1.72 8.32
N GLY A 69 -3.80 -1.91 7.84
CA GLY A 69 -3.02 -3.14 8.00
C GLY A 69 -2.17 -3.22 9.27
N ALA A 70 -1.94 -2.11 9.99
CA ALA A 70 -1.10 -2.12 11.19
C ALA A 70 -1.74 -3.01 12.27
N THR A 71 -0.98 -3.93 12.88
CA THR A 71 -1.50 -4.79 13.96
C THR A 71 -1.26 -4.16 15.33
N TRP A 72 -2.02 -4.57 16.36
CA TRP A 72 -1.80 -4.09 17.73
C TRP A 72 -0.38 -4.37 18.22
N ARG A 73 0.20 -5.48 17.78
CA ARG A 73 1.60 -5.85 18.06
C ARG A 73 2.55 -4.81 17.52
N ASP A 74 2.40 -4.43 16.25
CA ASP A 74 3.33 -3.48 15.61
C ASP A 74 3.17 -2.07 16.20
N ILE A 75 1.93 -1.65 16.49
CA ILE A 75 1.62 -0.37 17.14
C ILE A 75 2.22 -0.28 18.54
N VAL A 76 2.08 -1.34 19.34
CA VAL A 76 2.62 -1.39 20.71
C VAL A 76 4.15 -1.44 20.68
N ALA A 77 4.74 -2.20 19.75
CA ALA A 77 6.19 -2.27 19.59
C ALA A 77 6.79 -0.90 19.22
N ASP A 78 6.24 -0.22 18.22
CA ASP A 78 6.67 1.13 17.83
C ASP A 78 6.56 2.14 18.99
N ALA A 79 5.44 2.10 19.73
CA ALA A 79 5.28 2.95 20.90
C ALA A 79 6.38 2.68 21.95
N MET A 80 6.70 1.42 22.20
CA MET A 80 7.75 1.02 23.15
C MET A 80 9.17 1.36 22.66
N GLU A 81 9.45 1.31 21.36
CA GLU A 81 10.75 1.68 20.78
C GLU A 81 11.11 3.15 21.03
N SER A 82 10.11 4.02 21.19
CA SER A 82 10.35 5.43 21.54
C SER A 82 10.89 5.65 22.95
N PHE A 83 10.84 4.62 23.81
CA PHE A 83 11.36 4.67 25.17
C PHE A 83 12.71 3.94 25.27
N GLN A 84 13.65 4.52 26.03
CA GLN A 84 14.95 3.88 26.29
C GLN A 84 14.83 2.82 27.40
N GLY A 85 14.21 1.68 27.09
CA GLY A 85 14.16 0.51 27.97
C GLY A 85 12.76 0.05 28.30
N ALA A 86 12.59 -0.51 29.51
CA ALA A 86 11.29 -0.97 29.98
C ALA A 86 10.37 0.21 30.32
N VAL A 87 9.07 0.04 30.07
CA VAL A 87 8.05 1.07 30.13
C VAL A 87 6.93 0.64 31.07
N GLU A 88 6.45 1.57 31.88
CA GLU A 88 5.25 1.36 32.69
C GLU A 88 3.98 1.42 31.82
N LEU A 89 2.98 0.60 32.16
CA LEU A 89 1.71 0.55 31.40
C LEU A 89 1.04 1.93 31.26
N GLU A 90 1.08 2.78 32.29
CA GLU A 90 0.48 4.12 32.22
C GLU A 90 1.21 5.03 31.22
N GLN A 91 2.54 4.98 31.18
CA GLN A 91 3.33 5.73 30.20
C GLN A 91 3.06 5.24 28.77
N LEU A 92 2.95 3.91 28.61
CA LEU A 92 2.58 3.30 27.34
C LEU A 92 1.18 3.74 26.88
N TYR A 93 0.21 3.78 27.79
CA TYR A 93 -1.13 4.27 27.48
C TYR A 93 -1.12 5.74 27.03
N GLY A 94 -0.41 6.61 27.74
CA GLY A 94 -0.31 8.03 27.36
C GLY A 94 0.29 8.24 25.96
N LYS A 95 1.23 7.37 25.55
CA LYS A 95 1.78 7.41 24.19
C LYS A 95 0.77 6.93 23.14
N LEU A 96 0.09 5.82 23.42
CA LEU A 96 -0.84 5.14 22.52
C LEU A 96 -2.16 5.89 22.32
N GLU A 97 -2.61 6.70 23.28
CA GLU A 97 -3.87 7.45 23.22
C GLU A 97 -3.97 8.38 21.99
N ASN A 98 -2.84 8.81 21.46
CA ASN A 98 -2.78 9.68 20.28
C ASN A 98 -2.95 8.95 18.94
N TYR A 99 -2.95 7.61 18.93
CA TYR A 99 -3.05 6.84 17.69
C TYR A 99 -4.49 6.70 17.21
N LYS A 100 -4.68 6.61 15.89
CA LYS A 100 -6.02 6.52 15.31
C LYS A 100 -6.78 5.30 15.81
N ARG A 101 -6.09 4.16 15.96
CA ARG A 101 -6.70 2.89 16.38
C ARG A 101 -7.22 2.90 17.82
N THR A 102 -6.56 3.61 18.73
CA THR A 102 -7.02 3.72 20.13
C THR A 102 -8.26 4.61 20.24
N ARG A 103 -8.42 5.58 19.34
CA ARG A 103 -9.63 6.43 19.27
C ARG A 103 -10.85 5.67 18.76
N GLU A 104 -10.65 4.69 17.88
CA GLU A 104 -11.74 3.89 17.30
C GLU A 104 -12.21 2.74 18.23
N GLN A 105 -11.38 2.27 19.16
CA GLN A 105 -11.69 1.11 20.00
C GLN A 105 -11.89 1.48 21.47
N GLN A 106 -13.09 1.27 22.01
CA GLN A 106 -13.43 1.62 23.40
C GLN A 106 -12.54 0.91 24.44
N PHE A 107 -12.26 -0.38 24.26
CA PHE A 107 -11.50 -1.21 25.22
C PHE A 107 -10.03 -1.40 24.81
N TRP A 108 -9.43 -0.38 24.22
CA TRP A 108 -8.07 -0.47 23.67
C TRP A 108 -7.01 -0.78 24.73
N LYS A 109 -7.14 -0.29 25.97
CA LYS A 109 -6.19 -0.60 27.06
C LYS A 109 -6.15 -2.09 27.39
N ASP A 110 -7.31 -2.77 27.35
CA ASP A 110 -7.41 -4.21 27.57
C ASP A 110 -6.77 -4.96 26.40
N LYS A 111 -6.96 -4.45 25.18
CA LYS A 111 -6.35 -5.00 23.97
C LYS A 111 -4.83 -4.87 23.96
N VAL A 112 -4.29 -3.77 24.49
CA VAL A 112 -2.84 -3.59 24.70
C VAL A 112 -2.30 -4.63 25.67
N ARG A 113 -2.96 -4.81 26.84
CA ARG A 113 -2.56 -5.84 27.81
C ARG A 113 -2.63 -7.25 27.23
N GLN A 114 -3.68 -7.54 26.46
CA GLN A 114 -3.79 -8.79 25.73
C GLN A 114 -2.61 -8.97 24.76
N THR A 115 -2.28 -7.96 23.97
CA THR A 115 -1.21 -8.01 22.97
C THR A 115 0.16 -8.27 23.62
N LEU A 116 0.46 -7.57 24.72
CA LEU A 116 1.69 -7.78 25.50
C LEU A 116 1.82 -9.23 26.00
N GLN A 117 0.70 -9.87 26.38
CA GLN A 117 0.69 -11.25 26.87
C GLN A 117 0.73 -12.29 25.75
N TYR A 118 0.06 -12.04 24.62
CA TYR A 118 -0.03 -12.99 23.50
C TYR A 118 1.24 -13.08 22.65
N HIS A 119 2.14 -12.11 22.76
CA HIS A 119 3.39 -12.05 21.99
C HIS A 119 4.64 -12.10 22.89
N PRO A 120 4.87 -13.23 23.61
CA PRO A 120 6.03 -13.38 24.49
C PRO A 120 7.36 -13.49 23.72
N ASP A 121 7.30 -13.69 22.40
CA ASP A 121 8.45 -13.65 21.50
C ASP A 121 9.03 -12.23 21.33
N ILE A 122 8.20 -11.20 21.52
CA ILE A 122 8.57 -9.80 21.32
C ILE A 122 8.58 -9.03 22.63
N PHE A 123 7.57 -9.23 23.49
CA PHE A 123 7.43 -8.50 24.75
C PHE A 123 7.84 -9.38 25.94
N TYR A 124 8.40 -8.75 26.97
CA TYR A 124 8.68 -9.41 28.24
C TYR A 124 8.28 -8.51 29.42
N SER A 125 7.87 -9.13 30.53
CA SER A 125 7.53 -8.41 31.76
C SER A 125 8.73 -8.41 32.71
N LEU A 126 9.11 -7.24 33.22
CA LEU A 126 10.15 -7.09 34.24
C LEU A 126 9.56 -7.04 35.66
N GLY A 127 8.27 -6.77 35.77
CA GLY A 127 7.57 -6.59 37.03
C GLY A 127 6.10 -6.23 36.80
N ARG A 128 5.37 -6.03 37.89
CA ARG A 128 3.94 -5.73 37.83
C ARG A 128 3.71 -4.40 37.09
N GLY A 129 3.13 -4.49 35.90
CA GLY A 129 2.83 -3.32 35.06
C GLY A 129 4.03 -2.74 34.31
N VAL A 130 5.19 -3.40 34.33
CA VAL A 130 6.41 -2.96 33.62
C VAL A 130 6.76 -3.96 32.53
N TRP A 131 6.88 -3.45 31.30
CA TRP A 131 7.09 -4.25 30.09
C TRP A 131 8.26 -3.72 29.28
N GLY A 132 8.99 -4.62 28.61
CA GLY A 132 10.09 -4.27 27.72
C GLY A 132 10.01 -5.02 26.39
N LEU A 133 10.78 -4.54 25.41
CA LEU A 133 11.01 -5.20 24.13
C LEU A 133 12.22 -6.12 24.19
N LYS A 134 12.05 -7.39 23.82
CA LYS A 134 13.18 -8.30 23.67
C LYS A 134 14.07 -7.76 22.57
N LYS A 135 15.30 -7.38 22.91
CA LYS A 135 16.30 -7.00 21.92
C LYS A 135 16.52 -8.21 21.01
N ARG A 136 16.26 -8.05 19.71
CA ARG A 136 16.80 -8.99 18.73
C ARG A 136 18.32 -8.98 18.90
N ALA A 137 18.92 -10.16 19.09
CA ALA A 137 20.36 -10.30 18.95
C ALA A 137 20.72 -9.80 17.55
N ALA A 138 21.63 -8.83 17.49
CA ALA A 138 22.18 -8.29 16.25
C ALA A 138 23.01 -9.34 15.53
#